data_AF-D4YS39-F1
#
_entry.id   AF-D4YS39-F1
#
_cell.length_a   1.000
_cell.length_b   1.000
_cell.length_c   1.000
_cell.angle_alpha   90.00
_cell.angle_beta   90.00
_cell.angle_gamma   90.00
#
_symmetry.space_group_name_H-M   'P 1'
#
loop_
_entity.id
_entity.type
_entity.pdbx_description
1 polymer ?
#
loop_
_entity_poly.entity_id
_entity_poly.type
_entity_poly.pdbx_seq_one_letter_code
_entity_poly.pdbx_strand_id
1 'polypeptide(L)'
;MAQITAKQVKELRERTGAGVMDAKKALVEVDGDMDKAIEYLHDKGMAKAEKKADRVAAEGLTGIYVAGNVAALTEINSETDFVSQNAKFVNLVKDVTKTIAEGDPANVEEAYNLKMADGNTLSQAFVDATATIGEKIVLRRFALEKKNDDQEFGTYQHNGGQIGVITVLEGADAATAKHLAMHIAAMNPKVISPDELDDDFITEQLALMNHKIDQDNESHALVHKKPLPHLVYGSEKQLTDDVLAKAKEDIKAELKEEGKPEKIWDRIIPGKMQRFIDDNTQVDKQFAVLSQDYIMDDSKTVGEFLKDKGAKLVAFTRYEVGEGIEKKQEDFAEEVREQMK
;
A
#
# COMPACT_ATOMS: atom_id res chain seq x y z
N MET A 1 1.50 53.58 -1.69
CA MET A 1 1.06 52.18 -1.55
C MET A 1 -0.40 52.12 -1.95
N ALA A 2 -0.76 51.26 -2.91
CA ALA A 2 -2.14 51.07 -3.32
C ALA A 2 -3.04 50.78 -2.10
N GLN A 3 -4.24 51.38 -2.06
CA GLN A 3 -5.18 51.15 -0.97
C GLN A 3 -5.87 49.80 -1.17
N ILE A 4 -5.29 48.73 -0.62
CA ILE A 4 -5.83 47.37 -0.75
C ILE A 4 -7.07 47.20 0.13
N THR A 5 -8.21 46.93 -0.50
CA THR A 5 -9.49 46.75 0.20
C THR A 5 -9.64 45.34 0.75
N ALA A 6 -10.43 45.18 1.82
CA ALA A 6 -10.77 43.86 2.37
C ALA A 6 -11.51 42.97 1.34
N LYS A 7 -12.27 43.59 0.42
CA LYS A 7 -12.94 42.88 -0.67
C LYS A 7 -11.93 42.25 -1.65
N GLN A 8 -10.91 43.00 -2.08
CA GLN A 8 -9.85 42.46 -2.94
C GLN A 8 -9.09 41.33 -2.27
N VAL A 9 -8.76 41.47 -0.98
CA VAL A 9 -8.11 40.39 -0.22
C VAL A 9 -9.02 39.16 -0.18
N LYS A 10 -10.32 39.32 0.11
CA LYS A 10 -11.27 38.20 0.11
C LYS A 10 -11.34 37.50 -1.25
N GLU A 11 -11.47 38.26 -2.32
CA GLU A 11 -11.54 37.74 -3.69
C GLU A 11 -10.28 36.96 -4.09
N LEU A 12 -9.09 37.50 -3.80
CA LEU A 12 -7.84 36.80 -4.08
C LEU A 12 -7.73 35.48 -3.30
N ARG A 13 -8.18 35.47 -2.04
CA ARG A 13 -8.19 34.24 -1.23
C ARG A 13 -9.19 33.21 -1.73
N GLU A 14 -10.35 33.65 -2.23
CA GLU A 14 -11.34 32.73 -2.80
C GLU A 14 -10.80 32.09 -4.09
N ARG A 15 -10.01 32.82 -4.88
CA ARG A 15 -9.37 32.31 -6.10
C ARG A 15 -8.16 31.41 -5.83
N THR A 16 -7.33 31.73 -4.84
CA THR A 16 -6.02 31.06 -4.62
C THR A 16 -5.96 30.16 -3.39
N GLY A 17 -6.91 30.31 -2.46
CA GLY A 17 -6.87 29.62 -1.18
C GLY A 17 -5.89 30.21 -0.16
N ALA A 18 -5.14 31.26 -0.50
CA ALA A 18 -4.10 31.82 0.35
C ALA A 18 -4.58 32.34 1.72
N GLY A 19 -3.65 32.42 2.68
CA GLY A 19 -3.87 33.06 3.98
C GLY A 19 -4.14 34.56 3.84
N VAL A 20 -4.88 35.14 4.79
CA VAL A 20 -5.28 36.58 4.75
C VAL A 20 -4.11 37.51 4.56
N MET A 21 -3.04 37.30 5.33
CA MET A 21 -1.87 38.17 5.29
C MET A 21 -1.05 37.98 4.02
N ASP A 22 -0.98 36.76 3.49
CA ASP A 22 -0.24 36.47 2.25
C ASP A 22 -0.95 37.08 1.05
N ALA A 23 -2.28 36.94 0.96
CA ALA A 23 -3.09 37.58 -0.07
C ALA A 23 -3.00 39.12 0.00
N LYS A 24 -3.06 39.70 1.21
CA LYS A 24 -2.89 41.15 1.38
C LYS A 24 -1.50 41.61 0.96
N LYS A 25 -0.44 40.89 1.36
CA LYS A 25 0.94 41.22 0.97
C LYS A 25 1.12 41.13 -0.55
N ALA A 26 0.63 40.06 -1.18
CA ALA A 26 0.69 39.89 -2.62
C ALA A 26 0.06 41.09 -3.34
N LEU A 27 -1.16 41.48 -2.95
CA LEU A 27 -1.84 42.65 -3.52
C LEU A 27 -1.08 43.96 -3.28
N VAL A 28 -0.40 44.13 -2.14
CA VAL A 28 0.42 45.32 -1.87
C VAL A 28 1.64 45.38 -2.79
N GLU A 29 2.32 44.25 -3.02
CA GLU A 29 3.55 44.17 -3.82
C GLU A 29 3.32 44.43 -5.32
N VAL A 30 2.11 44.14 -5.80
CA VAL A 30 1.74 44.30 -7.22
C VAL A 30 0.74 45.43 -7.44
N ASP A 31 0.65 46.36 -6.49
CA ASP A 31 -0.21 47.55 -6.56
C ASP A 31 -1.71 47.26 -6.82
N GLY A 32 -2.20 46.13 -6.30
CA GLY A 32 -3.60 45.71 -6.35
C GLY A 32 -4.02 44.99 -7.63
N ASP A 33 -3.07 44.69 -8.52
CA ASP A 33 -3.28 43.88 -9.72
C ASP A 33 -3.56 42.42 -9.34
N MET A 34 -4.76 41.92 -9.66
CA MET A 34 -5.22 40.62 -9.20
C MET A 34 -4.46 39.46 -9.85
N ASP A 35 -4.17 39.54 -11.15
CA ASP A 35 -3.53 38.44 -11.88
C ASP A 35 -2.04 38.37 -11.53
N LYS A 36 -1.38 39.53 -11.42
CA LYS A 36 0.00 39.57 -10.87
C LYS A 36 0.08 39.12 -9.42
N ALA A 37 -0.97 39.33 -8.62
CA ALA A 37 -0.98 38.86 -7.24
C ALA A 37 -1.05 37.34 -7.17
N ILE A 38 -1.73 36.69 -8.12
CA ILE A 38 -1.77 35.23 -8.26
C ILE A 38 -0.39 34.70 -8.64
N GLU A 39 0.26 35.29 -9.66
CA GLU A 39 1.63 34.94 -10.05
C GLU A 39 2.61 35.11 -8.88
N TYR A 40 2.52 36.24 -8.16
CA TYR A 40 3.34 36.48 -6.97
C TYR A 40 3.13 35.43 -5.88
N LEU A 41 1.87 35.03 -5.63
CA LEU A 41 1.56 33.98 -4.65
C LEU A 41 2.13 32.63 -5.07
N HIS A 42 2.10 32.31 -6.36
CA HIS A 42 2.71 31.10 -6.89
C HIS A 42 4.22 31.07 -6.64
N ASP A 43 4.94 32.12 -7.02
CA ASP A 43 6.41 32.20 -6.82
C ASP A 43 6.77 32.09 -5.33
N LYS A 44 5.97 32.71 -4.45
CA LYS A 44 6.12 32.55 -3.00
C LYS A 44 5.77 31.14 -2.52
N GLY A 45 4.80 30.49 -3.15
CA GLY A 45 4.44 29.10 -2.93
C GLY A 45 5.62 28.18 -3.24
N MET A 46 6.29 28.36 -4.38
CA MET A 46 7.47 27.59 -4.77
C MET A 46 8.57 27.71 -3.72
N ALA A 47 8.89 28.94 -3.29
CA ALA A 47 9.88 29.16 -2.23
C ALA A 47 9.48 28.55 -0.88
N LYS A 48 8.17 28.49 -0.56
CA LYS A 48 7.67 27.82 0.64
C LYS A 48 7.75 26.30 0.54
N ALA A 49 7.56 25.74 -0.65
CA ALA A 49 7.66 24.31 -0.92
C ALA A 49 9.13 23.86 -0.86
N GLU A 50 10.05 24.62 -1.46
CA GLU A 50 11.49 24.36 -1.41
C GLU A 50 12.00 24.32 0.05
N LYS A 51 11.58 25.27 0.89
CA LYS A 51 11.92 25.29 2.33
C LYS A 51 11.36 24.09 3.12
N LYS A 52 10.42 23.34 2.56
CA LYS A 52 9.83 22.15 3.17
C LYS A 52 10.24 20.86 2.48
N ALA A 53 11.03 20.93 1.40
CA ALA A 53 11.36 19.79 0.57
C ALA A 53 12.08 18.69 1.37
N ASP A 54 12.88 19.06 2.36
CA ASP A 54 13.63 18.13 3.22
C ASP A 54 12.79 17.51 4.35
N ARG A 55 11.54 17.95 4.54
CA ARG A 55 10.67 17.40 5.58
C ARG A 55 10.20 15.99 5.23
N VAL A 56 10.00 15.18 6.25
CA VAL A 56 9.47 13.82 6.12
C VAL A 56 7.95 13.91 5.95
N ALA A 57 7.43 13.39 4.84
CA ALA A 57 6.01 13.27 4.58
C ALA A 57 5.65 11.77 4.54
N ALA A 58 5.34 11.21 5.71
CA ALA A 58 5.05 9.79 5.90
C ALA A 58 3.55 9.48 6.08
N GLU A 59 2.73 10.52 6.20
CA GLU A 59 1.27 10.42 6.26
C GLU A 59 0.68 10.73 4.89
N GLY A 60 -0.65 10.74 4.75
CA GLY A 60 -1.33 11.09 3.50
C GLY A 60 -2.45 10.12 3.12
N LEU A 61 -2.67 9.96 1.82
CA LEU A 61 -3.73 9.11 1.27
C LEU A 61 -3.31 8.45 -0.04
N THR A 62 -3.86 7.26 -0.27
CA THR A 62 -3.93 6.69 -1.61
C THR A 62 -5.11 7.27 -2.38
N GLY A 63 -4.99 7.34 -3.71
CA GLY A 63 -6.09 7.63 -4.63
C GLY A 63 -6.24 6.53 -5.66
N ILE A 64 -7.48 6.18 -6.03
CA ILE A 64 -7.77 5.24 -7.11
C ILE A 64 -8.72 5.88 -8.13
N TYR A 65 -8.39 5.77 -9.42
CA TYR A 65 -9.27 6.19 -10.51
C TYR A 65 -9.19 5.23 -11.70
N VAL A 66 -10.32 4.88 -12.30
CA VAL A 66 -10.41 4.02 -13.48
C VAL A 66 -10.89 4.85 -14.67
N ALA A 67 -10.07 4.91 -15.71
CA ALA A 67 -10.33 5.57 -16.99
C ALA A 67 -10.35 4.51 -18.11
N GLY A 68 -11.52 3.92 -18.37
CA GLY A 68 -11.66 2.84 -19.35
C GLY A 68 -10.83 1.61 -18.97
N ASN A 69 -9.82 1.29 -19.78
CA ASN A 69 -8.92 0.15 -19.58
C ASN A 69 -7.62 0.51 -18.83
N VAL A 70 -7.54 1.71 -18.23
CA VAL A 70 -6.42 2.15 -17.40
C VAL A 70 -6.93 2.46 -16.00
N ALA A 71 -6.24 1.99 -14.97
CA ALA A 71 -6.52 2.32 -13.58
C ALA A 71 -5.27 2.88 -12.92
N ALA A 72 -5.37 4.07 -12.33
CA ALA A 72 -4.29 4.67 -11.56
C ALA A 72 -4.48 4.42 -10.06
N LEU A 73 -3.40 4.03 -9.39
CA LEU A 73 -3.25 4.04 -7.95
C LEU A 73 -2.15 5.04 -7.60
N THR A 74 -2.46 6.09 -6.84
CA THR A 74 -1.47 7.07 -6.38
C THR A 74 -1.25 6.94 -4.88
N GLU A 75 -0.06 7.31 -4.41
CA GLU A 75 0.21 7.64 -3.01
C GLU A 75 0.67 9.11 -2.96
N ILE A 76 -0.12 9.93 -2.27
CA ILE A 76 0.16 11.34 -2.06
C ILE A 76 0.35 11.56 -0.57
N ASN A 77 1.52 12.07 -0.20
CA ASN A 77 1.91 12.18 1.19
C ASN A 77 1.81 13.61 1.74
N SER A 78 1.61 13.67 3.04
CA SER A 78 1.64 14.85 3.90
C SER A 78 2.55 14.60 5.12
N GLU A 79 2.84 15.63 5.90
CA GLU A 79 3.63 15.50 7.13
C GLU A 79 2.78 14.86 8.24
N THR A 80 1.50 15.26 8.34
CA THR A 80 0.58 14.79 9.39
C THR A 80 -0.66 14.09 8.83
N ASP A 81 -1.31 13.29 9.68
CA ASP A 81 -2.55 12.56 9.39
C ASP A 81 -3.78 13.48 9.37
N PHE A 82 -3.73 14.62 10.07
CA PHE A 82 -4.79 15.64 10.03
C PHE A 82 -5.05 16.16 8.61
N VAL A 83 -4.02 16.24 7.77
CA VAL A 83 -4.15 16.65 6.37
C VAL A 83 -4.99 15.67 5.57
N SER A 84 -4.95 14.37 5.88
CA SER A 84 -5.75 13.35 5.20
C SER A 84 -7.27 13.53 5.37
N GLN A 85 -7.70 14.32 6.36
CA GLN A 85 -9.12 14.68 6.55
C GLN A 85 -9.48 16.03 5.93
N ASN A 86 -8.50 16.79 5.43
CA ASN A 86 -8.72 18.09 4.84
C ASN A 86 -9.35 17.98 3.44
N ALA A 87 -10.50 18.62 3.24
CA ALA A 87 -11.24 18.56 1.98
C ALA A 87 -10.42 19.00 0.75
N LYS A 88 -9.51 19.98 0.89
CA LYS A 88 -8.64 20.42 -0.21
C LYS A 88 -7.64 19.32 -0.60
N PHE A 89 -7.06 18.64 0.39
CA PHE A 89 -6.14 17.54 0.16
C PHE A 89 -6.86 16.33 -0.47
N VAL A 90 -8.02 15.95 0.07
CA VAL A 90 -8.84 14.86 -0.49
C VAL A 90 -9.24 15.14 -1.95
N ASN A 91 -9.57 16.38 -2.29
CA ASN A 91 -9.88 16.76 -3.67
C ASN A 91 -8.63 16.74 -4.56
N LEU A 92 -7.49 17.26 -4.07
CA LEU A 92 -6.21 17.16 -4.77
C LEU A 92 -5.89 15.70 -5.11
N VAL A 93 -6.04 14.77 -4.16
CA VAL A 93 -5.80 13.33 -4.39
C VAL A 93 -6.68 12.80 -5.51
N LYS A 94 -7.96 13.13 -5.52
CA LYS A 94 -8.89 12.70 -6.57
C LYS A 94 -8.51 13.25 -7.94
N ASP A 95 -8.26 14.55 -8.02
CA ASP A 95 -7.99 15.24 -9.28
C ASP A 95 -6.64 14.85 -9.87
N VAL A 96 -5.60 14.69 -9.02
CA VAL A 96 -4.28 14.16 -9.42
C VAL A 96 -4.41 12.74 -9.95
N THR A 97 -5.09 11.86 -9.21
CA THR A 97 -5.24 10.44 -9.60
C THR A 97 -5.98 10.30 -10.93
N LYS A 98 -7.06 11.08 -11.11
CA LYS A 98 -7.77 11.15 -12.39
C LYS A 98 -6.86 11.63 -13.51
N THR A 99 -6.13 12.73 -13.30
CA THR A 99 -5.23 13.30 -14.30
C THR A 99 -4.13 12.31 -14.71
N ILE A 100 -3.60 11.54 -13.77
CA ILE A 100 -2.60 10.49 -14.03
C ILE A 100 -3.22 9.33 -14.83
N ALA A 101 -4.42 8.86 -14.45
CA ALA A 101 -5.10 7.78 -15.17
C ALA A 101 -5.42 8.15 -16.63
N GLU A 102 -5.83 9.40 -16.88
CA GLU A 102 -6.16 9.92 -18.20
C GLU A 102 -4.92 10.33 -19.02
N GLY A 103 -3.80 10.64 -18.35
CA GLY A 103 -2.58 11.15 -18.96
C GLY A 103 -1.50 10.10 -19.28
N ASP A 104 -1.59 8.90 -18.70
CA ASP A 104 -0.66 7.77 -18.89
C ASP A 104 0.84 8.12 -18.82
N PRO A 105 1.30 8.89 -17.79
CA PRO A 105 2.72 9.26 -17.68
C PRO A 105 3.60 8.05 -17.35
N ALA A 106 4.83 8.00 -17.86
CA ALA A 106 5.73 6.86 -17.61
C ALA A 106 6.35 6.87 -16.20
N ASN A 107 6.43 8.04 -15.57
CA ASN A 107 7.08 8.24 -14.28
C ASN A 107 6.57 9.52 -13.59
N VAL A 108 7.00 9.74 -12.34
CA VAL A 108 6.59 10.87 -11.51
C VAL A 108 6.98 12.23 -12.11
N GLU A 109 8.15 12.31 -12.75
CA GLU A 109 8.62 13.54 -13.40
C GLU A 109 7.69 13.95 -14.55
N GLU A 110 7.32 13.01 -15.40
CA GLU A 110 6.33 13.22 -16.47
C GLU A 110 4.94 13.55 -15.90
N ALA A 111 4.53 12.87 -14.82
CA ALA A 111 3.25 13.14 -14.17
C ALA A 111 3.17 14.62 -13.72
N TYR A 112 4.22 15.18 -13.12
CA TYR A 112 4.23 16.58 -12.68
C TYR A 112 3.97 17.60 -13.81
N ASN A 113 4.23 17.23 -15.07
CA ASN A 113 4.01 18.09 -16.23
C ASN A 113 2.60 17.98 -16.81
N LEU A 114 1.78 17.02 -16.38
CA LEU A 114 0.41 16.86 -16.86
C LEU A 114 -0.47 18.05 -16.48
N LYS A 115 -1.34 18.43 -17.42
CA LYS A 115 -2.34 19.49 -17.26
C LYS A 115 -3.61 18.93 -16.64
N MET A 116 -4.05 19.52 -15.53
CA MET A 116 -5.34 19.27 -14.91
C MET A 116 -6.47 19.95 -15.67
N ALA A 117 -7.71 19.63 -15.33
CA ALA A 117 -8.91 20.18 -15.97
C ALA A 117 -9.05 21.71 -15.85
N ASP A 118 -8.43 22.32 -14.84
CA ASP A 118 -8.39 23.78 -14.64
C ASP A 118 -7.26 24.47 -15.44
N GLY A 119 -6.43 23.70 -16.15
CA GLY A 119 -5.30 24.18 -16.97
C GLY A 119 -3.97 24.31 -16.21
N ASN A 120 -3.95 24.09 -14.89
CA ASN A 120 -2.73 24.04 -14.10
C ASN A 120 -1.98 22.72 -14.31
N THR A 121 -0.67 22.71 -14.09
CA THR A 121 0.07 21.44 -14.06
C THR A 121 -0.07 20.75 -12.70
N LEU A 122 0.19 19.45 -12.64
CA LEU A 122 0.27 18.77 -11.34
C LEU A 122 1.34 19.40 -10.43
N SER A 123 2.50 19.80 -10.99
CA SER A 123 3.54 20.54 -10.25
C SER A 123 2.98 21.79 -9.57
N GLN A 124 2.25 22.61 -10.33
CA GLN A 124 1.59 23.82 -9.84
C GLN A 124 0.62 23.49 -8.70
N ALA A 125 -0.22 22.47 -8.86
CA ALA A 125 -1.20 22.06 -7.84
C ALA A 125 -0.54 21.63 -6.52
N PHE A 126 0.58 20.90 -6.58
CA PHE A 126 1.33 20.50 -5.39
C PHE A 126 2.01 21.68 -4.67
N VAL A 127 2.53 22.65 -5.43
CA VAL A 127 3.07 23.90 -4.88
C VAL A 127 1.98 24.70 -4.17
N ASP A 128 0.82 24.86 -4.80
CA ASP A 128 -0.30 25.62 -4.24
C ASP A 128 -0.89 24.94 -3.00
N ALA A 129 -1.01 23.61 -3.02
CA ALA A 129 -1.43 22.81 -1.88
C ALA A 129 -0.46 22.99 -0.70
N THR A 130 0.85 22.89 -0.94
CA THR A 130 1.89 23.10 0.07
C THR A 130 1.85 24.52 0.64
N ALA A 131 1.65 25.53 -0.21
CA ALA A 131 1.58 26.93 0.21
C ALA A 131 0.35 27.22 1.08
N THR A 132 -0.77 26.53 0.80
CA THR A 132 -2.07 26.73 1.43
C THR A 132 -2.26 25.90 2.70
N ILE A 133 -1.85 24.63 2.68
CA ILE A 133 -1.96 23.70 3.81
C ILE A 133 -0.85 23.96 4.82
N GLY A 134 0.34 24.34 4.35
CA GLY A 134 1.48 24.65 5.21
C GLY A 134 2.35 23.45 5.57
N GLU A 135 2.09 22.29 4.99
CA GLU A 135 2.91 21.07 5.06
C GLU A 135 3.48 20.73 3.69
N LYS A 136 4.56 19.94 3.66
CA LYS A 136 5.05 19.30 2.44
C LYS A 136 3.97 18.35 1.92
N ILE A 137 3.45 18.65 0.73
CA ILE A 137 2.53 17.78 0.01
C ILE A 137 3.22 17.30 -1.26
N VAL A 138 3.26 15.99 -1.50
CA VAL A 138 4.05 15.40 -2.59
C VAL A 138 3.38 14.19 -3.20
N LEU A 139 3.45 14.05 -4.54
CA LEU A 139 3.20 12.78 -5.21
C LEU A 139 4.43 11.90 -5.00
N ARG A 140 4.30 10.87 -4.14
CA ARG A 140 5.42 9.98 -3.83
C ARG A 140 5.60 8.92 -4.89
N ARG A 141 4.52 8.24 -5.26
CA ARG A 141 4.51 7.19 -6.28
C ARG A 141 3.12 7.04 -6.88
N PHE A 142 3.07 6.45 -8.07
CA PHE A 142 1.84 5.96 -8.68
C PHE A 142 2.10 4.67 -9.45
N ALA A 143 1.04 3.91 -9.67
CA ALA A 143 1.00 2.79 -10.60
C ALA A 143 -0.13 3.01 -11.61
N LEU A 144 0.08 2.50 -12.82
CA LEU A 144 -0.93 2.45 -13.88
C LEU A 144 -1.12 0.99 -14.27
N GLU A 145 -2.23 0.41 -13.85
CA GLU A 145 -2.63 -0.92 -14.25
C GLU A 145 -3.47 -0.83 -15.52
N LYS A 146 -3.17 -1.71 -16.48
CA LYS A 146 -3.88 -1.77 -17.76
C LYS A 146 -4.55 -3.12 -17.89
N LYS A 147 -5.74 -3.14 -18.47
CA LYS A 147 -6.50 -4.36 -18.72
C LYS A 147 -6.93 -4.47 -20.18
N ASN A 148 -7.18 -5.69 -20.63
CA ASN A 148 -7.87 -5.96 -21.88
C ASN A 148 -9.40 -5.88 -21.69
N ASP A 149 -10.16 -5.89 -22.80
CA ASP A 149 -11.62 -5.78 -22.76
C ASP A 149 -12.30 -6.99 -22.12
N ASP A 150 -11.65 -8.15 -22.12
CA ASP A 150 -12.09 -9.41 -21.50
C ASP A 150 -11.66 -9.57 -20.04
N GLN A 151 -11.02 -8.54 -19.49
CA GLN A 151 -10.55 -8.48 -18.11
C GLN A 151 -11.35 -7.45 -17.31
N GLU A 152 -11.32 -7.61 -15.99
CA GLU A 152 -11.99 -6.74 -15.03
C GLU A 152 -11.03 -6.17 -14.01
N PHE A 153 -11.22 -4.89 -13.66
CA PHE A 153 -10.53 -4.28 -12.53
C PHE A 153 -11.26 -4.59 -11.23
N GLY A 154 -10.52 -4.96 -10.19
CA GLY A 154 -10.96 -4.86 -8.81
C GLY A 154 -10.29 -3.68 -8.15
N THR A 155 -11.06 -2.79 -7.51
CA THR A 155 -10.49 -1.67 -6.77
C THR A 155 -11.00 -1.64 -5.35
N TYR A 156 -10.10 -1.37 -4.41
CA TYR A 156 -10.45 -1.26 -3.00
C TYR A 156 -9.58 -0.24 -2.29
N GLN A 157 -10.20 0.60 -1.47
CA GLN A 157 -9.51 1.45 -0.51
C GLN A 157 -9.94 1.05 0.90
N HIS A 158 -8.97 0.86 1.79
CA HIS A 158 -9.17 0.49 3.18
C HIS A 158 -8.77 1.63 4.12
N ASN A 159 -9.28 1.61 5.35
CA ASN A 159 -8.92 2.56 6.43
C ASN A 159 -8.95 4.03 5.98
N GLY A 160 -10.01 4.43 5.28
CA GLY A 160 -10.18 5.81 4.82
C GLY A 160 -9.20 6.26 3.73
N GLY A 161 -8.54 5.32 3.04
CA GLY A 161 -7.57 5.60 1.98
C GLY A 161 -6.12 5.38 2.37
N GLN A 162 -5.83 4.88 3.58
CA GLN A 162 -4.47 4.51 3.99
C GLN A 162 -3.89 3.34 3.18
N ILE A 163 -4.76 2.46 2.67
CA ILE A 163 -4.36 1.36 1.79
C ILE A 163 -5.21 1.45 0.53
N GLY A 164 -4.58 1.34 -0.64
CA GLY A 164 -5.22 1.28 -1.94
C GLY A 164 -4.76 0.06 -2.72
N VAL A 165 -5.70 -0.64 -3.35
CA VAL A 165 -5.43 -1.86 -4.13
C VAL A 165 -6.15 -1.81 -5.46
N ILE A 166 -5.43 -2.20 -6.51
CA ILE A 166 -5.96 -2.52 -7.83
C ILE A 166 -5.63 -3.99 -8.14
N THR A 167 -6.58 -4.73 -8.69
CA THR A 167 -6.40 -6.06 -9.25
C THR A 167 -6.90 -6.09 -10.69
N VAL A 168 -6.28 -6.94 -11.52
CA VAL A 168 -6.73 -7.24 -12.89
C VAL A 168 -7.06 -8.72 -12.95
N LEU A 169 -8.30 -9.07 -13.23
CA LEU A 169 -8.74 -10.47 -13.34
C LEU A 169 -9.25 -10.77 -14.73
N GLU A 170 -8.96 -11.97 -15.21
CA GLU A 170 -9.57 -12.59 -16.39
C GLU A 170 -10.66 -13.56 -15.94
N GLY A 171 -11.79 -13.64 -16.65
CA GLY A 171 -12.87 -14.61 -16.39
C GLY A 171 -13.68 -14.36 -15.11
N ALA A 172 -13.51 -13.21 -14.46
CA ALA A 172 -14.22 -12.83 -13.24
C ALA A 172 -15.21 -11.68 -13.48
N ASP A 173 -16.22 -11.57 -12.61
CA ASP A 173 -17.04 -10.36 -12.53
C ASP A 173 -16.39 -9.28 -11.63
N ALA A 174 -16.89 -8.05 -11.73
CA ALA A 174 -16.40 -6.92 -10.94
C ALA A 174 -16.51 -7.15 -9.42
N ALA A 175 -17.49 -7.94 -8.97
CA ALA A 175 -17.66 -8.25 -7.54
C ALA A 175 -16.52 -9.15 -7.03
N THR A 176 -16.19 -10.19 -7.79
CA THR A 176 -15.08 -11.10 -7.51
C THR A 176 -13.74 -10.36 -7.52
N ALA A 177 -13.52 -9.52 -8.54
CA ALA A 177 -12.33 -8.70 -8.64
C ALA A 177 -12.17 -7.77 -7.41
N LYS A 178 -13.25 -7.12 -6.98
CA LYS A 178 -13.26 -6.28 -5.77
C LYS A 178 -13.01 -7.09 -4.49
N HIS A 179 -13.60 -8.27 -4.33
CA HIS A 179 -13.35 -9.11 -3.16
C HIS A 179 -11.88 -9.55 -3.07
N LEU A 180 -11.26 -9.84 -4.22
CA LEU A 180 -9.83 -10.13 -4.26
C LEU A 180 -8.99 -8.90 -3.89
N ALA A 181 -9.36 -7.70 -4.33
CA ALA A 181 -8.69 -6.46 -3.92
C ALA A 181 -8.81 -6.23 -2.39
N MET A 182 -9.94 -6.58 -1.77
CA MET A 182 -10.12 -6.56 -0.32
C MET A 182 -9.20 -7.55 0.41
N HIS A 183 -9.08 -8.76 -0.13
CA HIS A 183 -8.17 -9.78 0.38
C HIS A 183 -6.72 -9.27 0.37
N ILE A 184 -6.25 -8.79 -0.78
CA ILE A 184 -4.87 -8.29 -0.95
C ILE A 184 -4.60 -7.10 -0.02
N ALA A 185 -5.57 -6.21 0.18
CA ALA A 185 -5.42 -5.09 1.11
C ALA A 185 -5.13 -5.57 2.55
N ALA A 186 -5.81 -6.64 2.99
CA ALA A 186 -5.68 -7.21 4.32
C ALA A 186 -4.43 -8.09 4.48
N MET A 187 -4.12 -8.93 3.49
CA MET A 187 -3.09 -9.96 3.60
C MET A 187 -1.69 -9.50 3.18
N ASN A 188 -1.59 -8.37 2.46
CA ASN A 188 -0.33 -7.78 2.00
C ASN A 188 0.64 -8.79 1.31
N PRO A 189 0.17 -9.57 0.30
CA PRO A 189 1.06 -10.41 -0.48
C PRO A 189 2.05 -9.57 -1.30
N LYS A 190 3.18 -10.19 -1.67
CA LYS A 190 4.21 -9.60 -2.53
C LYS A 190 4.13 -10.06 -3.98
N VAL A 191 3.65 -11.28 -4.20
CA VAL A 191 3.63 -11.93 -5.53
C VAL A 191 2.32 -12.67 -5.76
N ILE A 192 2.03 -13.04 -7.02
CA ILE A 192 0.79 -13.77 -7.33
C ILE A 192 0.92 -15.24 -6.90
N SER A 193 1.98 -15.92 -7.32
CA SER A 193 2.21 -17.34 -7.05
C SER A 193 3.55 -17.62 -6.39
N PRO A 194 3.71 -18.77 -5.71
CA PRO A 194 4.98 -19.19 -5.12
C PRO A 194 6.16 -19.22 -6.10
N ASP A 195 5.90 -19.52 -7.37
CA ASP A 195 6.91 -19.53 -8.43
C ASP A 195 7.63 -18.19 -8.63
N GLU A 196 7.01 -17.08 -8.23
CA GLU A 196 7.57 -15.73 -8.33
C GLU A 196 8.45 -15.35 -7.12
N LEU A 197 8.49 -16.19 -6.08
CA LEU A 197 9.33 -15.97 -4.91
C LEU A 197 10.77 -16.38 -5.21
N ASP A 198 11.68 -15.45 -4.95
CA ASP A 198 13.12 -15.68 -5.02
C ASP A 198 13.60 -16.63 -3.91
N ASP A 199 14.59 -17.48 -4.22
CA ASP A 199 15.08 -18.52 -3.31
C ASP A 199 15.82 -17.95 -2.08
N ASP A 200 16.54 -16.83 -2.25
CA ASP A 200 17.18 -16.14 -1.12
C ASP A 200 16.10 -15.49 -0.24
N PHE A 201 15.08 -14.88 -0.85
CA PHE A 201 13.93 -14.34 -0.10
C PHE A 201 13.23 -15.44 0.72
N ILE A 202 12.98 -16.62 0.13
CA ILE A 202 12.38 -17.76 0.84
C ILE A 202 13.24 -18.16 2.04
N THR A 203 14.55 -18.25 1.84
CA THR A 203 15.50 -18.65 2.89
C THR A 203 15.54 -17.62 4.03
N GLU A 204 15.57 -16.33 3.72
CA GLU A 204 15.52 -15.25 4.70
C GLU A 204 14.21 -15.26 5.50
N GLN A 205 13.06 -15.35 4.82
CA GLN A 205 11.76 -15.38 5.51
C GLN A 205 11.59 -16.62 6.38
N LEU A 206 12.05 -17.79 5.91
CA LEU A 206 12.06 -19.01 6.70
C LEU A 206 12.89 -18.86 7.99
N ALA A 207 14.06 -18.23 7.90
CA ALA A 207 14.89 -17.96 9.08
C ALA A 207 14.19 -17.01 10.07
N LEU A 208 13.51 -15.97 9.57
CA LEU A 208 12.72 -15.06 10.41
C LEU A 208 11.55 -15.77 11.10
N MET A 209 10.86 -16.67 10.38
CA MET A 209 9.78 -17.49 10.94
C MET A 209 10.31 -18.43 12.04
N ASN A 210 11.45 -19.09 11.81
CA ASN A 210 12.07 -19.95 12.81
C ASN A 210 12.56 -19.16 14.04
N HIS A 211 13.07 -17.95 13.85
CA HIS A 211 13.42 -17.07 14.96
C HIS A 211 12.18 -16.70 15.81
N LYS A 212 11.03 -16.46 15.18
CA LYS A 212 9.77 -16.24 15.91
C LYS A 212 9.34 -17.50 16.66
N ILE A 213 9.50 -18.68 16.06
CA ILE A 213 9.25 -19.96 16.74
C ILE A 213 10.13 -20.11 17.98
N ASP A 214 11.39 -19.66 17.96
CA ASP A 214 12.24 -19.66 19.15
C ASP A 214 11.66 -18.80 20.27
N GLN A 215 11.23 -17.58 19.96
CA GLN A 215 10.58 -16.67 20.92
C GLN A 215 9.27 -17.25 21.49
N ASP A 216 8.46 -17.87 20.63
CA ASP A 216 7.23 -18.55 21.05
C ASP A 216 7.54 -19.78 21.93
N ASN A 217 8.64 -20.48 21.64
CA ASN A 217 9.11 -21.62 22.44
C ASN A 217 9.63 -21.21 23.81
N GLU A 218 10.27 -20.05 23.94
CA GLU A 218 10.58 -19.46 25.25
C GLU A 218 9.29 -19.24 26.06
N SER A 219 8.25 -18.70 25.42
CA SER A 219 6.93 -18.51 26.04
C SER A 219 6.25 -19.83 26.40
N HIS A 220 6.33 -20.85 25.54
CA HIS A 220 5.81 -22.20 25.80
C HIS A 220 6.49 -22.86 27.01
N ALA A 221 7.80 -22.67 27.18
CA ALA A 221 8.55 -23.22 28.29
C ALA A 221 8.04 -22.68 29.64
N LEU A 222 7.68 -21.40 29.71
CA LEU A 222 7.13 -20.75 30.91
C LEU A 222 5.77 -21.35 31.34
N VAL A 223 4.99 -21.85 30.39
CA VAL A 223 3.66 -22.45 30.64
C VAL A 223 3.65 -23.97 30.50
N HIS A 224 4.83 -24.61 30.47
CA HIS A 224 5.01 -26.06 30.32
C HIS A 224 4.28 -26.67 29.11
N LYS A 225 4.19 -25.92 28.00
CA LYS A 225 3.68 -26.42 26.72
C LYS A 225 4.79 -27.09 25.91
N LYS A 226 4.42 -28.04 25.05
CA LYS A 226 5.35 -28.68 24.11
C LYS A 226 5.92 -27.62 23.15
N PRO A 227 7.23 -27.66 22.84
CA PRO A 227 7.80 -26.75 21.85
C PRO A 227 7.19 -26.99 20.46
N LEU A 228 7.04 -25.90 19.74
CA LEU A 228 6.73 -25.87 18.31
C LEU A 228 7.99 -26.31 17.53
N PRO A 229 7.85 -27.17 16.52
CA PRO A 229 8.98 -27.56 15.68
C PRO A 229 9.39 -26.39 14.77
N HIS A 230 10.67 -26.33 14.42
CA HIS A 230 11.15 -25.46 13.34
C HIS A 230 10.66 -25.95 11.99
N LEU A 231 10.46 -24.99 11.10
CA LEU A 231 10.15 -25.22 9.70
C LEU A 231 11.43 -25.58 8.95
N VAL A 232 11.37 -26.62 8.12
CA VAL A 232 12.52 -27.09 7.33
C VAL A 232 12.54 -26.43 5.96
N TYR A 233 11.36 -26.21 5.39
CA TYR A 233 11.16 -25.51 4.13
C TYR A 233 10.16 -24.37 4.31
N GLY A 234 10.25 -23.37 3.44
CA GLY A 234 9.36 -22.21 3.43
C GLY A 234 8.38 -22.21 2.27
N SER A 235 8.69 -22.93 1.18
CA SER A 235 7.95 -22.89 -0.07
C SER A 235 7.73 -24.27 -0.69
N GLU A 236 6.63 -24.44 -1.42
CA GLU A 236 6.31 -25.63 -2.20
C GLU A 236 7.39 -25.97 -3.24
N LYS A 237 8.12 -24.95 -3.71
CA LYS A 237 9.29 -25.11 -4.60
C LYS A 237 10.36 -26.03 -4.02
N GLN A 238 10.46 -26.09 -2.70
CA GLN A 238 11.45 -26.90 -1.99
C GLN A 238 10.91 -28.32 -1.66
N LEU A 239 9.62 -28.57 -1.84
CA LEU A 239 8.94 -29.83 -1.54
C LEU A 239 8.97 -30.78 -2.74
N THR A 240 10.17 -31.19 -3.14
CA THR A 240 10.36 -32.15 -4.25
C THR A 240 9.75 -33.52 -3.95
N ASP A 241 9.57 -34.35 -4.98
CA ASP A 241 9.07 -35.72 -4.82
C ASP A 241 9.90 -36.53 -3.81
N ASP A 242 11.23 -36.34 -3.79
CA ASP A 242 12.12 -36.99 -2.84
C ASP A 242 11.88 -36.50 -1.40
N VAL A 243 11.64 -35.19 -1.22
CA VAL A 243 11.32 -34.61 0.09
C VAL A 243 9.99 -35.14 0.60
N LEU A 244 8.97 -35.20 -0.25
CA LEU A 244 7.65 -35.71 0.11
C LEU A 244 7.68 -37.22 0.40
N ALA A 245 8.45 -37.99 -0.38
CA ALA A 245 8.67 -39.41 -0.13
C ALA A 245 9.36 -39.63 1.22
N LYS A 246 10.41 -38.86 1.49
CA LYS A 246 11.14 -38.91 2.76
C LYS A 246 10.26 -38.55 3.96
N ALA A 247 9.50 -37.46 3.86
CA ALA A 247 8.55 -37.06 4.90
C ALA A 247 7.51 -38.16 5.18
N LYS A 248 7.02 -38.83 4.13
CA LYS A 248 6.09 -39.96 4.27
C LYS A 248 6.72 -41.16 4.97
N GLU A 249 7.99 -41.46 4.71
CA GLU A 249 8.73 -42.51 5.42
C GLU A 249 8.95 -42.15 6.89
N ASP A 250 9.33 -40.91 7.18
CA ASP A 250 9.54 -40.43 8.55
C ASP A 250 8.25 -40.48 9.35
N ILE A 251 7.12 -40.07 8.76
CA ILE A 251 5.78 -40.23 9.36
C ILE A 251 5.46 -41.70 9.65
N LYS A 252 5.78 -42.63 8.74
CA LYS A 252 5.56 -44.07 9.00
C LYS A 252 6.42 -44.57 10.16
N ALA A 253 7.67 -44.13 10.25
CA ALA A 253 8.56 -44.46 11.35
C ALA A 253 8.01 -43.93 12.68
N GLU A 254 7.56 -42.67 12.73
CA GLU A 254 6.90 -42.10 13.92
C GLU A 254 5.67 -42.92 14.34
N LEU A 255 4.77 -43.27 13.41
CA LEU A 255 3.57 -44.03 13.74
C LEU A 255 3.89 -45.42 14.30
N LYS A 256 4.99 -46.02 13.83
CA LYS A 256 5.49 -47.31 14.33
C LYS A 256 6.03 -47.17 15.75
N GLU A 257 6.79 -46.12 16.05
CA GLU A 257 7.30 -45.83 17.39
C GLU A 257 6.17 -45.49 18.37
N GLU A 258 5.13 -44.77 17.91
CA GLU A 258 3.90 -44.51 18.66
C GLU A 258 3.05 -45.77 18.89
N GLY A 259 3.43 -46.93 18.33
CA GLY A 259 2.73 -48.21 18.48
C GLY A 259 1.38 -48.25 17.75
N LYS A 260 1.15 -47.38 16.76
CA LYS A 260 -0.11 -47.33 16.01
C LYS A 260 -0.19 -48.48 14.99
N PRO A 261 -1.29 -49.26 14.95
CA PRO A 261 -1.43 -50.38 14.02
C PRO A 261 -1.34 -49.97 12.54
N GLU A 262 -0.61 -50.73 11.71
CA GLU A 262 -0.43 -50.42 10.28
C GLU A 262 -1.76 -50.28 9.51
N LYS A 263 -2.79 -51.05 9.89
CA LYS A 263 -4.12 -51.02 9.27
C LYS A 263 -4.84 -49.67 9.33
N ILE A 264 -4.41 -48.74 10.20
CA ILE A 264 -5.00 -47.39 10.29
C ILE A 264 -4.12 -46.33 9.64
N TRP A 265 -2.92 -46.67 9.16
CA TRP A 265 -1.97 -45.70 8.61
C TRP A 265 -2.49 -45.00 7.37
N ASP A 266 -3.22 -45.70 6.50
CA ASP A 266 -3.83 -45.12 5.30
C ASP A 266 -4.82 -43.98 5.62
N ARG A 267 -5.37 -43.95 6.84
CA ARG A 267 -6.26 -42.90 7.31
C ARG A 267 -5.53 -41.74 7.99
N ILE A 268 -4.29 -41.95 8.45
CA ILE A 268 -3.51 -40.98 9.23
C ILE A 268 -2.48 -40.26 8.37
N ILE A 269 -1.78 -41.01 7.51
CA ILE A 269 -0.69 -40.48 6.68
C ILE A 269 -1.15 -39.30 5.82
N PRO A 270 -2.31 -39.32 5.12
CA PRO A 270 -2.74 -38.17 4.33
C PRO A 270 -2.86 -36.87 5.14
N GLY A 271 -3.44 -36.94 6.34
CA GLY A 271 -3.58 -35.78 7.21
C GLY A 271 -2.25 -35.27 7.77
N LYS A 272 -1.33 -36.18 8.14
CA LYS A 272 0.03 -35.79 8.56
C LYS A 272 0.85 -35.20 7.41
N MET A 273 0.69 -35.73 6.19
CA MET A 273 1.34 -35.18 4.98
C MET A 273 0.80 -33.80 4.63
N GLN A 274 -0.52 -33.60 4.69
CA GLN A 274 -1.12 -32.28 4.46
C GLN A 274 -0.57 -31.26 5.45
N ARG A 275 -0.52 -31.62 6.74
CA ARG A 275 0.07 -30.78 7.77
C ARG A 275 1.55 -30.50 7.52
N PHE A 276 2.32 -31.50 7.08
CA PHE A 276 3.73 -31.31 6.73
C PHE A 276 3.87 -30.28 5.60
N ILE A 277 3.05 -30.37 4.55
CA ILE A 277 3.05 -29.39 3.46
C ILE A 277 2.67 -28.01 4.01
N ASP A 278 1.55 -27.90 4.74
CA ASP A 278 1.06 -26.64 5.29
C ASP A 278 2.10 -25.95 6.18
N ASP A 279 2.76 -26.69 7.07
CA ASP A 279 3.81 -26.17 7.95
C ASP A 279 5.03 -25.71 7.14
N ASN A 280 5.33 -26.34 5.99
CA ASN A 280 6.53 -26.08 5.19
C ASN A 280 6.29 -25.19 3.95
N THR A 281 5.10 -24.58 3.82
CA THR A 281 4.78 -23.59 2.77
C THR A 281 4.32 -22.25 3.37
N GLN A 282 4.74 -21.93 4.60
CA GLN A 282 4.28 -20.73 5.31
C GLN A 282 4.75 -19.43 4.64
N VAL A 283 5.90 -19.43 3.95
CA VAL A 283 6.37 -18.26 3.18
C VAL A 283 5.42 -18.01 2.02
N ASP A 284 5.00 -19.07 1.31
CA ASP A 284 4.02 -18.97 0.24
C ASP A 284 2.70 -18.42 0.77
N LYS A 285 2.17 -18.99 1.86
CA LYS A 285 0.91 -18.55 2.49
C LYS A 285 0.98 -17.11 2.98
N GLN A 286 2.15 -16.58 3.28
CA GLN A 286 2.29 -15.19 3.69
C GLN A 286 2.43 -14.23 2.49
N PHE A 287 3.17 -14.62 1.45
CA PHE A 287 3.63 -13.67 0.42
C PHE A 287 3.08 -13.91 -0.98
N ALA A 288 2.48 -15.07 -1.26
CA ALA A 288 1.86 -15.38 -2.55
C ALA A 288 0.32 -15.35 -2.45
N VAL A 289 -0.32 -14.51 -3.27
CA VAL A 289 -1.79 -14.35 -3.28
C VAL A 289 -2.49 -15.70 -3.40
N LEU A 290 -2.09 -16.53 -4.37
CA LEU A 290 -2.79 -17.78 -4.66
C LEU A 290 -2.68 -18.82 -3.55
N SER A 291 -1.67 -18.72 -2.69
CA SER A 291 -1.42 -19.62 -1.57
C SER A 291 -2.06 -19.16 -0.26
N GLN A 292 -2.53 -17.91 -0.20
CA GLN A 292 -3.19 -17.36 0.99
C GLN A 292 -4.56 -18.01 1.22
N ASP A 293 -4.89 -18.26 2.47
CA ASP A 293 -6.24 -18.66 2.89
C ASP A 293 -7.21 -17.51 2.63
N TYR A 294 -8.30 -17.76 1.91
CA TYR A 294 -9.17 -16.69 1.46
C TYR A 294 -9.97 -16.08 2.61
N ILE A 295 -9.72 -14.81 2.94
CA ILE A 295 -10.34 -14.12 4.09
C ILE A 295 -11.87 -14.18 4.21
N MET A 296 -12.61 -14.42 3.12
CA MET A 296 -14.08 -14.54 3.17
C MET A 296 -14.56 -15.98 3.28
N ASP A 297 -13.68 -16.96 3.07
CA ASP A 297 -13.93 -18.40 3.20
C ASP A 297 -12.57 -19.09 3.43
N ASP A 298 -12.18 -19.22 4.70
CA ASP A 298 -10.90 -19.77 5.14
C ASP A 298 -10.80 -21.30 4.95
N SER A 299 -11.84 -21.93 4.42
CA SER A 299 -11.81 -23.36 4.06
C SER A 299 -11.04 -23.63 2.77
N LYS A 300 -10.64 -22.59 2.03
CA LYS A 300 -9.90 -22.70 0.78
C LYS A 300 -8.91 -21.56 0.57
N THR A 301 -7.94 -21.81 -0.28
CA THR A 301 -6.99 -20.80 -0.77
C THR A 301 -7.63 -19.86 -1.78
N VAL A 302 -7.00 -18.71 -2.03
CA VAL A 302 -7.40 -17.82 -3.12
C VAL A 302 -7.29 -18.50 -4.48
N GLY A 303 -6.26 -19.34 -4.69
CA GLY A 303 -6.10 -20.10 -5.92
C GLY A 303 -7.28 -21.02 -6.20
N GLU A 304 -7.75 -21.75 -5.18
CA GLU A 304 -8.95 -22.59 -5.28
C GLU A 304 -10.22 -21.74 -5.50
N PHE A 305 -10.36 -20.63 -4.78
CA PHE A 305 -11.48 -19.71 -4.98
C PHE A 305 -11.57 -19.18 -6.41
N LEU A 306 -10.44 -18.77 -7.00
CA LEU A 306 -10.40 -18.28 -8.37
C LEU A 306 -10.69 -19.40 -9.38
N LYS A 307 -10.15 -20.61 -9.13
CA LYS A 307 -10.43 -21.78 -9.95
C LYS A 307 -11.91 -22.15 -9.95
N ASP A 308 -12.58 -22.13 -8.79
CA ASP A 308 -14.03 -22.36 -8.66
C ASP A 308 -14.85 -21.36 -9.49
N LYS A 309 -14.33 -20.14 -9.63
CA LYS A 309 -14.95 -19.06 -10.41
C LYS A 309 -14.59 -19.08 -11.89
N GLY A 310 -13.67 -19.94 -12.33
CA GLY A 310 -13.12 -19.90 -13.68
C GLY A 310 -12.32 -18.61 -13.94
N ALA A 311 -11.80 -17.99 -12.88
CA ALA A 311 -11.12 -16.72 -12.91
C ALA A 311 -9.60 -16.89 -12.76
N LYS A 312 -8.85 -15.90 -13.22
CA LYS A 312 -7.39 -15.83 -13.06
C LYS A 312 -6.99 -14.43 -12.65
N LEU A 313 -6.14 -14.31 -11.62
CA LEU A 313 -5.46 -13.06 -11.28
C LEU A 313 -4.33 -12.82 -12.29
N VAL A 314 -4.36 -11.68 -12.97
CA VAL A 314 -3.38 -11.29 -13.99
C VAL A 314 -2.33 -10.36 -13.40
N ALA A 315 -2.76 -9.37 -12.62
CA ALA A 315 -1.90 -8.39 -11.98
C ALA A 315 -2.55 -7.84 -10.71
N PHE A 316 -1.75 -7.35 -9.78
CA PHE A 316 -2.22 -6.51 -8.69
C PHE A 316 -1.20 -5.46 -8.30
N THR A 317 -1.68 -4.34 -7.77
CA THR A 317 -0.87 -3.34 -7.06
C THR A 317 -1.51 -3.08 -5.72
N ARG A 318 -0.69 -2.97 -4.68
CA ARG A 318 -1.09 -2.50 -3.34
C ARG A 318 -0.14 -1.40 -2.90
N TYR A 319 -0.68 -0.28 -2.44
CA TYR A 319 0.06 0.73 -1.71
C TYR A 319 -0.50 0.89 -0.30
N GLU A 320 0.41 1.08 0.65
CA GLU A 320 0.12 1.55 1.99
C GLU A 320 0.87 2.87 2.21
N VAL A 321 0.15 3.87 2.72
CA VAL A 321 0.68 5.20 2.96
C VAL A 321 1.86 5.12 3.92
N GLY A 322 2.98 5.73 3.54
CA GLY A 322 4.17 5.80 4.38
C GLY A 322 4.99 4.51 4.43
N GLU A 323 4.59 3.47 3.71
CA GLU A 323 5.32 2.19 3.67
C GLU A 323 6.79 2.41 3.28
N GLY A 324 7.72 2.00 4.14
CA GLY A 324 9.16 2.17 3.92
C GLY A 324 9.70 3.57 4.21
N ILE A 325 8.91 4.48 4.78
CA ILE A 325 9.39 5.76 5.30
C ILE A 325 9.61 5.64 6.81
N GLU A 326 10.84 5.91 7.26
CA GLU A 326 11.14 6.02 8.69
C GLU A 326 10.42 7.24 9.27
N LYS A 327 9.50 7.00 10.21
CA LYS A 327 8.88 8.07 10.98
C LYS A 327 9.83 8.47 12.11
N LYS A 328 10.22 9.75 12.15
CA LYS A 328 10.91 10.30 13.32
C LYS A 328 9.96 10.20 14.51
N GLN A 329 10.36 9.46 15.53
CA GLN A 329 9.66 9.45 16.81
C GLN A 329 10.16 10.63 17.62
N GLU A 330 9.33 11.68 17.75
CA GLU A 330 9.67 12.86 18.53
C GLU A 330 9.14 12.70 19.96
N ASP A 331 10.01 12.88 20.96
CA ASP A 331 9.61 12.96 22.37
C ASP A 331 9.14 14.39 22.66
N PHE A 332 7.81 14.56 22.68
CA PHE A 332 7.19 15.85 22.98
C PHE A 332 7.64 16.45 24.32
N ALA A 333 7.93 15.62 25.33
CA ALA A 333 8.40 16.11 26.61
C ALA A 333 9.84 16.64 26.52
N GLU A 334 10.67 16.04 25.69
CA GLU A 334 12.02 16.52 25.40
C GLU A 334 11.98 17.81 24.58
N GLU A 335 11.16 17.88 23.53
CA GLU A 335 11.01 19.08 22.70
C GLU A 335 10.56 20.29 23.53
N VAL A 336 9.55 20.11 24.40
CA VAL A 336 9.08 21.16 25.30
C VAL A 336 10.18 21.60 26.27
N ARG A 337 10.99 20.68 26.79
CA ARG A 337 12.13 21.03 27.66
C ARG A 337 13.21 21.82 26.93
N GLU A 338 13.43 21.58 25.65
CA GLU A 338 14.40 22.32 24.85
C GLU A 338 13.92 23.74 24.53
N GLN A 339 12.64 23.93 24.20
CA GLN A 339 12.08 25.26 23.91
C GLN A 339 11.98 26.17 25.14
N MET A 340 12.04 25.61 26.35
CA MET A 340 12.04 26.36 27.61
C MET A 340 13.43 26.82 28.09
N LYS A 341 14.52 26.48 27.38
CA LYS A 341 15.89 26.90 27.69
C LYS A 341 16.28 28.20 26.98
#